data_AF-A0A5K1EXW0-F1
#
_entry.id   AF-A0A5K1EXW0-F1
#
_cell.length_a   1.000
_cell.length_b   1.000
_cell.length_c   1.000
_cell.angle_alpha   90.00
_cell.angle_beta   90.00
_cell.angle_gamma   90.00
#
_symmetry.space_group_name_H-M   'P 1'
#
loop_
_entity.id
_entity.type
_entity.pdbx_description
1 polymer ?
#
loop_
_entity_poly.entity_id
_entity_poly.type
_entity_poly.pdbx_seq_one_letter_code
_entity_poly.pdbx_strand_id
1 'polypeptide(L)'
;MLNPAWKWCERVNPKDRLKVKCNYCKQIISGGISRFQHHIAGTHSDVAQCNSSLENPLPAYVRHQCLELTNVVKASGIEKEMQDANVGYGDPYEEEGSKGDD
;
A
#
# COMPACT_ATOMS: atom_id res chain seq x y z
N MET A 1 10.54 -2.62 10.96
CA MET A 1 11.40 -2.05 9.89
C MET A 1 10.80 -0.72 9.46
N LEU A 2 11.55 0.39 9.52
CA LEU A 2 11.09 1.65 8.93
C LEU A 2 11.04 1.49 7.40
N ASN A 3 9.95 1.95 6.78
CA ASN A 3 9.84 1.98 5.33
C ASN A 3 10.97 2.84 4.73
N PRO A 4 11.87 2.29 3.89
CA PRO A 4 13.03 3.02 3.38
C PRO A 4 12.64 4.21 2.50
N ALA A 5 11.40 4.27 2.02
CA ALA A 5 10.87 5.39 1.24
C ALA A 5 10.94 6.74 1.96
N TRP A 6 10.93 6.76 3.30
CA TRP A 6 11.07 7.99 4.09
C TRP A 6 12.42 8.69 3.92
N LYS A 7 13.43 8.03 3.32
CA LYS A 7 14.70 8.69 2.97
C LYS A 7 14.55 9.68 1.80
N TRP A 8 13.49 9.51 1.00
CA TRP A 8 13.28 10.27 -0.25
C TRP A 8 12.11 11.25 -0.18
N CYS A 9 11.43 11.32 0.97
CA CYS A 9 10.39 12.29 1.23
C CYS A 9 10.38 12.72 2.68
N GLU A 10 9.89 13.93 2.93
CA GLU A 10 9.70 14.47 4.27
C GLU A 10 8.22 14.74 4.55
N ARG A 11 7.79 14.72 5.81
CA ARG A 11 6.44 15.17 6.17
C ARG A 11 6.40 16.69 6.02
N VAL A 12 5.38 17.21 5.34
CA VAL A 12 5.20 18.66 5.19
C VAL A 12 4.93 19.32 6.54
N ASN A 13 4.17 18.64 7.39
CA ASN A 13 3.81 19.12 8.72
C ASN A 13 3.84 17.91 9.68
N PRO A 14 4.47 18.02 10.86
CA PRO A 14 4.45 16.95 11.86
C PRO A 14 3.04 16.56 12.30
N LYS A 15 2.07 17.48 12.23
CA LYS A 15 0.65 17.20 12.53
C LYS A 15 -0.07 16.48 11.39
N ASP A 16 0.31 16.74 10.13
CA ASP A 16 -0.36 16.17 8.95
C ASP A 16 0.34 14.89 8.48
N ARG A 17 -0.12 13.75 8.99
CA ARG A 17 0.48 12.45 8.62
C ARG A 17 0.27 12.04 7.17
N LEU A 18 -0.67 12.69 6.48
CA LEU A 18 -1.09 12.37 5.12
C LEU A 18 -0.37 13.20 4.04
N LYS A 19 0.32 14.29 4.40
CA LYS A 19 1.00 15.15 3.43
C LYS A 19 2.51 14.92 3.50
N VAL A 20 3.06 14.47 2.38
CA VAL A 20 4.50 14.22 2.22
C VAL A 20 5.03 15.03 1.05
N LYS A 21 6.24 15.56 1.20
CA LYS A 21 6.93 16.33 0.16
C LYS A 21 7.99 15.44 -0.47
N CYS A 22 7.96 15.35 -1.79
CA CYS A 22 8.95 14.61 -2.56
C CYS A 22 10.28 15.38 -2.59
N ASN A 23 11.40 14.72 -2.28
CA ASN A 23 12.70 15.40 -2.30
C ASN A 23 13.23 15.64 -3.72
N TYR A 24 12.72 14.93 -4.73
CA TYR A 24 13.13 15.03 -6.14
C TYR A 24 12.41 16.13 -6.89
N CYS A 25 11.09 16.01 -7.06
CA CYS A 25 10.26 16.97 -7.80
C CYS A 25 9.70 18.11 -6.93
N LYS A 26 9.95 18.08 -5.61
CA LYS A 26 9.44 19.04 -4.61
C LYS A 26 7.92 19.16 -4.51
N GLN A 27 7.16 18.32 -5.21
CA GLN A 27 5.71 18.29 -5.12
C GLN A 27 5.23 17.74 -3.78
N ILE A 28 4.10 18.27 -3.31
CA ILE A 28 3.41 17.80 -2.11
C ILE A 28 2.38 16.76 -2.54
N ILE A 29 2.49 15.56 -1.99
CA ILE A 29 1.61 14.43 -2.27
C ILE A 29 0.75 14.18 -1.03
N SER A 30 -0.55 14.08 -1.25
CA SER A 30 -1.54 13.69 -0.24
C SER A 30 -1.81 12.18 -0.27
N GLY A 31 -2.10 11.62 0.91
CA GLY A 31 -2.35 10.18 1.11
C GLY A 31 -1.13 9.40 1.62
N GLY A 32 -0.13 10.11 2.14
CA GLY A 32 0.98 9.54 2.89
C GLY A 32 2.01 8.79 2.05
N ILE A 33 2.77 7.91 2.72
CA ILE A 33 3.93 7.24 2.14
C ILE A 33 3.58 6.28 1.00
N SER A 34 2.41 5.64 1.04
CA SER A 34 1.98 4.70 -0.01
C SER A 34 1.80 5.42 -1.34
N ARG A 35 1.07 6.54 -1.36
CA ARG A 35 0.89 7.36 -2.58
C ARG A 35 2.22 7.93 -3.09
N PHE A 36 3.15 8.24 -2.18
CA PHE A 36 4.52 8.62 -2.55
C PHE A 36 5.30 7.47 -3.22
N GLN A 37 5.16 6.23 -2.75
CA GLN A 37 5.79 5.08 -3.42
C GLN A 37 5.25 4.93 -4.85
N HIS A 38 3.94 5.07 -5.04
CA HIS A 38 3.32 5.06 -6.37
C HIS A 38 3.83 6.20 -7.27
N HIS A 39 3.95 7.41 -6.74
CA HIS A 39 4.51 8.57 -7.43
C HIS A 39 5.93 8.32 -7.98
N ILE A 40 6.81 7.74 -7.15
CA ILE A 40 8.20 7.44 -7.51
C ILE A 40 8.28 6.24 -8.47
N ALA A 41 7.51 5.19 -8.19
CA ALA A 41 7.43 3.99 -9.03
C ALA A 41 6.84 4.28 -10.40
N GLY A 42 6.05 5.36 -10.54
CA GLY A 42 5.34 5.69 -11.78
C GLY A 42 4.22 4.70 -12.09
N THR A 43 3.67 4.05 -11.06
CA THR A 43 2.52 3.16 -11.25
C THR A 43 1.27 4.04 -11.37
N HIS A 44 0.46 3.83 -12.41
CA HIS A 44 -0.77 4.59 -12.69
C HIS A 44 -1.86 4.32 -11.65
N SER A 45 -1.63 4.74 -10.41
CA SER A 45 -2.50 4.50 -9.25
C SER A 45 -3.02 5.84 -8.73
N ASP A 46 -3.65 6.61 -9.63
CA ASP A 46 -4.25 7.92 -9.37
C ASP A 46 -3.31 8.98 -8.77
N VAL A 47 -1.99 8.81 -8.93
CA VAL A 47 -0.97 9.77 -8.51
C VAL A 47 -0.12 10.15 -9.72
N ALA A 48 0.17 11.44 -9.86
CA ALA A 48 1.08 11.91 -10.88
C ALA A 48 2.45 11.25 -10.72
N GLN A 49 3.10 10.87 -11.82
CA GLN A 49 4.47 10.36 -11.79
C GLN A 49 5.46 11.45 -11.36
N CYS A 50 6.56 11.06 -10.73
CA CYS A 50 7.64 11.97 -10.38
C CYS A 50 8.25 12.65 -11.62
N ASN A 51 7.98 13.95 -11.76
CA ASN A 51 8.63 14.83 -12.73
C ASN A 51 9.91 15.43 -12.13
N SER A 52 10.93 14.59 -11.90
CA SER A 52 12.22 15.07 -11.40
C SER A 52 12.85 16.04 -12.40
N SER A 53 13.38 17.16 -11.92
CA SER A 53 14.09 18.12 -12.77
C SER A 53 15.44 17.55 -13.23
N LEU A 54 15.99 18.10 -14.33
CA LEU A 54 17.32 17.77 -14.84
C LEU A 54 18.43 18.04 -13.80
N GLU A 55 18.23 19.01 -12.92
CA GLU A 55 19.17 19.34 -11.84
C GLU A 55 19.17 18.32 -10.69
N ASN A 56 18.08 17.56 -10.53
CA ASN A 56 17.95 16.55 -9.49
C ASN A 56 17.18 15.33 -10.02
N PRO A 57 17.78 14.56 -10.94
CA PRO A 57 17.12 13.45 -11.61
C PRO A 57 16.80 12.34 -10.62
N LEU A 58 15.61 11.74 -10.74
CA LEU A 58 15.23 10.58 -9.94
C LEU A 58 16.09 9.36 -10.33
N PRO A 59 16.92 8.81 -9.42
CA PRO A 59 17.77 7.67 -9.74
C PRO A 59 16.93 6.40 -10.01
N ALA A 60 17.34 5.60 -10.98
CA ALA A 60 16.64 4.37 -11.37
C ALA A 60 16.48 3.39 -10.20
N TYR A 61 17.49 3.27 -9.34
CA TYR A 61 17.45 2.41 -8.16
C TYR A 61 16.37 2.82 -7.13
N VAL A 62 16.09 4.12 -7.01
CA VAL A 62 15.05 4.63 -6.11
C VAL A 62 13.66 4.28 -6.64
N ARG A 63 13.46 4.43 -7.96
CA ARG A 63 12.26 3.95 -8.65
C ARG A 63 12.04 2.45 -8.43
N HIS A 64 13.07 1.65 -8.64
CA HIS A 64 12.99 0.20 -8.47
C HIS A 64 12.62 -0.20 -7.04
N GLN A 65 13.25 0.38 -6.02
CA GLN A 65 12.88 0.10 -4.63
C GLN A 65 11.44 0.47 -4.29
N CYS A 66 10.96 1.63 -4.75
CA CYS A 66 9.57 2.01 -4.54
C CYS A 66 8.59 1.07 -5.26
N LEU A 67 8.95 0.58 -6.44
CA LEU A 67 8.15 -0.39 -7.18
C LEU A 67 8.04 -1.71 -6.41
N GLU A 68 9.15 -2.26 -5.91
CA GLU A 68 9.16 -3.49 -5.11
C GLU A 68 8.29 -3.37 -3.86
N LEU A 69 8.41 -2.26 -3.13
CA LEU A 69 7.57 -2.01 -1.95
C LEU A 69 6.07 -1.96 -2.29
N THR A 70 5.73 -1.45 -3.47
CA THR A 70 4.34 -1.39 -3.94
C THR A 70 3.82 -2.78 -4.31
N ASN A 71 4.65 -3.62 -4.91
CA ASN A 71 4.29 -4.98 -5.31
C ASN A 71 4.10 -5.90 -4.11
N VAL A 72 4.94 -5.79 -3.08
CA VAL A 72 4.79 -6.55 -1.81
C VAL A 72 3.43 -6.28 -1.16
N VAL A 73 2.97 -5.03 -1.16
CA VAL A 73 1.67 -4.66 -0.59
C VAL A 73 0.50 -5.23 -1.41
N LYS A 74 0.66 -5.35 -2.74
CA LYS A 74 -0.36 -5.98 -3.59
C LYS A 74 -0.40 -7.50 -3.39
N ALA A 75 0.76 -8.15 -3.31
CA ALA A 75 0.84 -9.59 -3.09
C ALA A 75 0.18 -10.00 -1.76
N SER A 76 0.43 -9.25 -0.68
CA SER A 76 -0.22 -9.51 0.61
C SER A 76 -1.72 -9.22 0.62
N GLY A 77 -2.19 -8.30 -0.22
CA GLY A 77 -3.62 -8.08 -0.46
C GLY A 77 -4.30 -9.30 -1.11
N ILE A 78 -3.67 -9.85 -2.15
CA ILE A 78 -4.17 -11.03 -2.88
C ILE A 78 -4.20 -12.27 -1.96
N GLU A 79 -3.16 -12.49 -1.16
CA GLU A 79 -3.13 -13.60 -0.19
C GLU A 79 -4.25 -13.52 0.84
N LYS A 80 -4.59 -12.31 1.29
CA LYS A 80 -5.71 -12.10 2.23
C LYS A 80 -7.07 -12.36 1.56
N GLU A 81 -7.26 -11.90 0.33
CA GLU A 81 -8.49 -12.18 -0.44
C GLU A 81 -8.70 -13.68 -0.66
N MET A 82 -7.63 -14.44 -0.92
CA MET A 82 -7.72 -15.91 -1.07
C MET A 82 -8.12 -16.61 0.24
N GLN A 83 -7.73 -16.08 1.41
CA GLN A 83 -8.14 -16.62 2.71
C GLN A 83 -9.59 -16.27 3.06
N ASP A 84 -10.03 -15.05 2.78
CA ASP A 84 -11.41 -14.62 3.00
C ASP A 84 -12.39 -15.39 2.09
N ALA A 85 -11.96 -15.74 0.87
CA ALA A 85 -12.73 -16.58 -0.05
C ALA A 85 -12.81 -18.06 0.38
N ASN A 86 -11.96 -18.51 1.30
CA ASN A 86 -11.98 -19.88 1.86
C ASN A 86 -12.91 -20.01 3.09
N VAL A 87 -13.50 -18.93 3.60
CA VAL A 87 -14.58 -18.99 4.61
C VAL A 87 -15.91 -19.28 3.91
N GLY A 88 -15.99 -20.47 3.30
CA GLY A 88 -17.22 -21.02 2.76
C GLY A 88 -18.06 -21.64 3.88
N TYR A 89 -19.17 -20.98 4.20
CA TYR A 89 -20.42 -21.53 4.74
C TYR A 89 -20.26 -22.68 5.76
N GLY A 90 -20.14 -22.34 7.05
CA GLY A 90 -20.54 -23.27 8.10
C GLY A 90 -22.03 -23.55 7.93
N ASP A 91 -22.35 -24.79 7.56
CA ASP A 91 -23.70 -25.30 7.37
C ASP A 91 -24.56 -25.05 8.62
N PRO A 92 -25.59 -24.19 8.56
CA PRO A 92 -26.50 -23.96 9.67
C PRO A 92 -27.65 -24.97 9.59
N TYR A 93 -27.45 -26.16 10.14
CA TYR A 93 -28.57 -26.93 10.70
C TYR A 93 -28.31 -27.15 12.19
N GLU A 94 -28.81 -26.21 13.00
CA GLU A 94 -29.39 -26.50 14.32
C GLU A 94 -30.92 -26.52 14.08
N GLU A 95 -31.82 -27.28 14.67
CA GLU A 95 -31.92 -28.23 15.79
C GLU A 95 -32.92 -29.33 15.29
N GLU A 96 -33.31 -30.43 15.95
CA GLU A 96 -33.83 -30.61 17.30
C GLU A 96 -33.80 -32.11 17.65
N GLY A 97 -33.67 -32.38 18.95
CA GLY A 97 -33.70 -33.72 19.49
C GLY A 97 -35.04 -34.44 19.27
N SER A 98 -34.98 -35.76 19.35
CA SER A 98 -36.08 -36.50 19.95
C SER A 98 -35.54 -37.68 20.76
N LYS A 99 -36.31 -37.94 21.80
CA LYS A 99 -36.09 -38.72 23.01
C LYS A 99 -36.74 -40.11 22.88
N GLY A 100 -36.26 -41.08 23.66
CA GLY A 100 -36.95 -42.34 24.01
C GLY A 100 -36.37 -43.57 23.31
N ASP A 101 -35.75 -44.53 24.01
CA ASP A 101 -36.30 -45.54 24.95
C ASP A 101 -37.00 -46.69 24.20
N ASP A 102 -36.30 -47.82 23.97
CA ASP A 102 -36.52 -49.17 24.53
C ASP A 102 -35.61 -50.22 23.85
#